data_AF-A0A4S1DZF8-F1
#
_entry.id   AF-A0A4S1DZF8-F1
#
_cell.length_a   1.000
_cell.length_b   1.000
_cell.length_c   1.000
_cell.angle_alpha   90.00
_cell.angle_beta   90.00
_cell.angle_gamma   90.00
#
_symmetry.space_group_name_H-M   'P 1'
#
loop_
_entity.id
_entity.type
_entity.pdbx_description
1 polymer ?
#
loop_
_entity_poly.entity_id
_entity_poly.type
_entity_poly.pdbx_seq_one_letter_code
_entity_poly.pdbx_strand_id
1 'polypeptide(L)'
;MGFKENKHIYLGFGTAIFIFIGIAFVHHLSKKGKVKKTAPIDLSVFDSPDTPGSGNCIDKQLLLMLQQLAIKTGYPIFDWINSGVRSNYWNTKVGGVSNSSHKIPSCKAVDIKAPTKSIRNTLVLAAKEIGFKRIGVGKTFVHLDIDALKSQNVAWGYPSGSKPEINPFV
;
A
#
# COMPACT_ATOMS: atom_id res chain seq x y z
N MET A 1 2.70 65.36 41.64
CA MET A 1 3.51 64.37 40.90
C MET A 1 2.73 63.07 40.86
N GLY A 2 2.10 62.74 39.73
CA GLY A 2 1.34 61.50 39.56
C GLY A 2 1.63 60.94 38.18
N PHE A 3 2.34 59.81 38.11
CA PHE A 3 2.60 59.10 36.87
C PHE A 3 1.34 58.32 36.47
N LYS A 4 0.80 58.62 35.28
CA LYS A 4 -0.28 57.87 34.65
C LYS A 4 0.37 56.75 33.83
N GLU A 5 0.15 55.49 34.22
CA GLU A 5 0.58 54.31 33.48
C GLU A 5 -0.18 54.18 32.15
N ASN A 6 0.54 54.07 31.04
CA ASN A 6 -0.03 53.87 29.71
C ASN A 6 -0.18 52.37 29.40
N LYS A 7 -1.26 51.74 29.89
CA LYS A 7 -1.63 50.34 29.60
C LYS A 7 -2.22 50.09 28.21
N HIS A 8 -1.81 50.83 27.17
CA HIS A 8 -2.46 50.73 25.85
C HIS A 8 -1.54 50.41 24.65
N ILE A 9 -0.25 50.13 24.86
CA ILE A 9 0.69 49.85 23.74
C ILE A 9 0.94 48.34 23.52
N TYR A 10 0.43 47.45 24.39
CA TYR A 10 0.64 46.00 24.25
C TYR A 10 -0.41 45.27 23.39
N LEU A 11 -1.55 45.89 23.07
CA LEU A 11 -2.66 45.22 22.39
C LEU A 11 -2.50 45.14 20.86
N GLY A 12 -1.69 46.01 20.26
CA GLY A 12 -1.47 46.05 18.79
C GLY A 12 -0.32 45.18 18.28
N PHE A 13 0.78 45.08 19.03
CA PHE A 13 1.96 44.32 18.59
C PHE A 13 1.78 42.80 18.76
N GLY A 14 1.14 42.36 19.84
CA GLY A 14 0.91 40.94 20.09
C GLY A 14 -0.02 40.30 19.04
N THR A 15 -1.12 40.99 18.69
CA THR A 15 -2.11 40.49 17.73
C THR A 15 -1.54 40.37 16.31
N ALA A 16 -0.71 41.33 15.88
CA ALA A 16 -0.03 41.26 14.59
C ALA A 16 0.91 40.03 14.50
N ILE A 17 1.68 39.74 15.55
CA ILE A 17 2.59 38.57 15.58
C ILE A 17 1.81 37.25 15.50
N PHE A 18 0.70 37.12 16.23
CA PHE A 18 -0.14 35.91 16.16
C PHE A 18 -0.78 35.71 14.78
N ILE A 19 -1.18 36.79 14.10
CA ILE A 19 -1.72 36.72 12.74
C ILE A 19 -0.63 36.26 11.76
N PHE A 20 0.60 36.80 11.85
CA PHE A 20 1.71 36.36 10.99
C PHE A 20 2.10 34.90 11.24
N ILE A 21 2.14 34.45 12.49
CA ILE A 21 2.41 33.05 12.84
C ILE A 21 1.29 32.14 12.33
N GLY A 22 0.03 32.54 12.47
CA GLY A 22 -1.12 31.81 11.95
C GLY A 22 -1.08 31.68 10.43
N ILE A 23 -0.79 32.77 9.72
CA ILE A 23 -0.64 32.77 8.25
C ILE A 23 0.54 31.91 7.82
N ALA A 24 1.70 32.02 8.47
CA ALA A 24 2.87 31.20 8.17
C ALA A 24 2.61 29.71 8.45
N PHE A 25 1.89 29.38 9.53
CA PHE A 25 1.50 28.03 9.89
C PHE A 25 0.48 27.46 8.88
N VAL A 26 -0.53 28.24 8.47
CA VAL A 26 -1.47 27.85 7.41
C VAL A 26 -0.76 27.63 6.08
N HIS A 27 0.19 28.50 5.70
CA HIS A 27 1.02 28.30 4.51
C HIS A 27 1.94 27.07 4.62
N HIS A 28 2.48 26.78 5.81
CA HIS A 28 3.27 25.57 6.05
C HIS A 28 2.41 24.30 5.94
N LEU A 29 1.19 24.32 6.49
CA LEU A 29 0.22 23.24 6.38
C LEU A 29 -0.34 23.07 4.96
N SER A 30 -0.38 24.14 4.17
CA SER A 30 -0.88 24.15 2.78
C SER A 30 0.14 23.64 1.75
N LYS A 31 1.40 23.39 2.15
CA LYS A 31 2.35 22.62 1.32
C LYS A 31 2.02 21.13 1.30
N LYS A 32 0.77 20.76 0.96
CA LYS A 32 0.47 19.42 0.46
C LYS A 32 1.19 19.26 -0.87
N GLY A 33 2.22 18.42 -0.87
CA GLY A 33 3.10 18.18 -2.01
C GLY A 33 2.32 17.92 -3.29
N LYS A 34 2.83 18.46 -4.40
CA LYS A 34 2.33 18.16 -5.74
C LYS A 34 2.32 16.63 -5.91
N VAL A 35 1.14 16.02 -5.99
CA VAL A 35 1.01 14.60 -6.32
C VAL A 35 1.63 14.44 -7.71
N LYS A 36 2.81 13.81 -7.79
CA LYS A 36 3.41 13.44 -9.07
C LYS A 36 2.39 12.57 -9.79
N LYS A 37 1.98 12.99 -10.98
CA LYS A 37 1.13 12.20 -11.87
C LYS A 37 1.88 10.90 -12.15
N THR A 38 1.45 9.79 -11.55
CA THR A 38 2.05 8.47 -11.78
C THR A 38 1.80 8.09 -13.24
N ALA A 39 2.80 7.45 -13.86
CA ALA A 39 2.65 6.95 -15.22
C ALA A 39 1.43 6.01 -15.30
N PRO A 40 0.72 5.95 -16.45
CA PRO A 40 -0.37 5.00 -16.62
C PRO A 40 0.15 3.58 -16.39
N ILE A 41 -0.52 2.84 -15.49
CA ILE A 41 -0.19 1.44 -15.22
C ILE A 41 -0.91 0.59 -16.26
N ASP A 42 -0.16 -0.29 -16.91
CA ASP A 42 -0.74 -1.34 -17.75
C ASP A 42 -1.45 -2.36 -16.86
N LEU A 43 -2.77 -2.48 -17.02
CA LEU A 43 -3.57 -3.40 -16.21
C LEU A 43 -3.50 -4.85 -16.71
N SER A 44 -2.98 -5.09 -17.91
CA SER A 44 -2.84 -6.45 -18.46
C SER A 44 -1.85 -7.29 -17.67
N VAL A 45 -0.92 -6.66 -16.94
CA VAL A 45 0.00 -7.35 -16.00
C VAL A 45 -0.74 -8.08 -14.88
N PHE A 46 -2.01 -7.75 -14.63
CA PHE A 46 -2.86 -8.42 -13.64
C PHE A 46 -3.80 -9.45 -14.25
N ASP A 47 -3.80 -9.67 -15.56
CA ASP A 47 -4.73 -10.60 -16.19
C ASP A 47 -4.55 -12.03 -15.67
N SER A 48 -5.67 -12.72 -15.50
CA SER A 48 -5.68 -14.17 -15.43
C SER A 48 -5.15 -14.72 -16.76
N PRO A 49 -4.21 -15.68 -16.77
CA PRO A 49 -3.62 -16.19 -18.01
C PRO A 49 -4.60 -16.77 -19.03
N ASP A 50 -5.78 -17.20 -18.56
CA ASP A 50 -6.87 -17.73 -19.36
C ASP A 50 -8.00 -16.73 -19.61
N THR A 51 -7.87 -15.47 -19.18
CA THR A 51 -8.91 -14.43 -19.36
C THR A 51 -8.26 -13.06 -19.60
N PRO A 52 -7.81 -12.76 -20.83
CA PRO A 52 -7.28 -11.44 -21.17
C PRO A 52 -8.27 -10.32 -20.85
N GLY A 53 -7.76 -9.20 -20.34
CA GLY A 53 -8.55 -8.05 -19.89
C GLY A 53 -9.19 -8.20 -18.51
N SER A 54 -9.02 -9.34 -17.82
CA SER A 54 -9.55 -9.53 -16.47
C SER A 54 -8.88 -8.66 -15.41
N GLY A 55 -7.65 -8.18 -15.65
CA GLY A 55 -6.93 -7.23 -14.80
C GLY A 55 -7.67 -5.91 -14.58
N ASN A 56 -8.63 -5.56 -15.45
CA ASN A 56 -9.52 -4.41 -15.26
C ASN A 56 -10.37 -4.47 -13.98
N CYS A 57 -10.55 -5.65 -13.38
CA CYS A 57 -11.27 -5.77 -12.11
C CYS A 57 -10.38 -5.53 -10.88
N ILE A 58 -9.06 -5.36 -11.03
CA ILE A 58 -8.15 -5.20 -9.88
C ILE A 58 -8.64 -4.07 -8.96
N ASP A 59 -8.64 -4.35 -7.66
CA ASP A 59 -9.14 -3.38 -6.68
C ASP A 59 -8.31 -2.08 -6.72
N LYS A 60 -8.98 -0.93 -6.79
CA LYS A 60 -8.32 0.38 -6.88
C LYS A 60 -7.43 0.68 -5.68
N GLN A 61 -7.85 0.26 -4.48
CA GLN A 61 -7.04 0.44 -3.27
C GLN A 61 -5.80 -0.45 -3.33
N LEU A 62 -5.94 -1.70 -3.80
CA LEU A 62 -4.79 -2.58 -4.01
C LEU A 62 -3.79 -1.95 -4.99
N LEU A 63 -4.27 -1.40 -6.10
CA LEU A 63 -3.44 -0.73 -7.10
C LEU A 63 -2.64 0.45 -6.50
N LEU A 64 -3.29 1.29 -5.67
CA LEU A 64 -2.63 2.39 -4.97
C LEU A 64 -1.58 1.91 -3.97
N MET A 65 -1.86 0.82 -3.23
CA MET A 65 -0.90 0.25 -2.28
C MET A 65 0.30 -0.39 -3.00
N LEU A 66 0.10 -0.98 -4.18
CA LEU A 66 1.20 -1.50 -5.01
C LEU A 66 2.06 -0.36 -5.58
N GLN A 67 1.47 0.77 -5.98
CA GLN A 67 2.23 1.97 -6.35
C GLN A 67 3.09 2.46 -5.19
N GLN A 68 2.53 2.52 -3.98
CA GLN A 68 3.28 2.90 -2.78
C GLN A 68 4.41 1.91 -2.48
N LEU A 69 4.18 0.61 -2.72
CA LEU A 69 5.20 -0.42 -2.56
C LEU A 69 6.35 -0.25 -3.54
N ALA A 70 6.05 0.06 -4.80
CA ALA A 70 7.07 0.37 -5.81
C ALA A 70 7.89 1.61 -5.43
N ILE A 71 7.23 2.69 -5.02
CA ILE A 71 7.89 3.92 -4.58
C ILE A 71 8.77 3.66 -3.35
N LYS A 72 8.27 2.93 -2.36
CA LYS A 72 8.95 2.70 -1.09
C LYS A 72 10.17 1.78 -1.22
N THR A 73 10.06 0.74 -2.05
CA THR A 73 11.14 -0.25 -2.22
C THR A 73 12.12 0.10 -3.34
N GLY A 74 11.70 0.94 -4.29
CA GLY A 74 12.44 1.18 -5.53
C GLY A 74 12.43 0.00 -6.48
N TYR A 75 11.65 -1.06 -6.21
CA TYR A 75 11.57 -2.25 -7.05
C TYR A 75 10.53 -2.10 -8.18
N PRO A 76 10.73 -2.78 -9.32
CA PRO A 76 9.78 -2.79 -10.43
C PRO A 76 8.60 -3.73 -10.12
N ILE A 77 7.76 -3.35 -9.16
CA ILE A 77 6.68 -4.21 -8.63
C ILE A 77 5.74 -4.72 -9.73
N PHE A 78 5.39 -3.87 -10.70
CA PHE A 78 4.46 -4.21 -11.79
C PHE A 78 5.07 -5.23 -12.76
N ASP A 79 6.36 -5.12 -13.07
CA ASP A 79 7.09 -6.10 -13.91
C ASP A 79 7.29 -7.44 -13.18
N TRP A 80 7.15 -7.44 -11.85
CA TRP A 80 7.30 -8.61 -10.99
C TRP A 80 5.98 -9.26 -10.60
N ILE A 81 4.84 -8.81 -11.15
CA ILE A 81 3.56 -9.50 -10.93
C ILE A 81 3.63 -10.87 -11.62
N ASN A 82 3.70 -11.92 -10.82
CA ASN A 82 3.73 -13.31 -11.28
C ASN A 82 2.32 -13.89 -11.39
N SER A 83 1.37 -13.38 -10.59
CA SER A 83 -0.04 -13.69 -10.70
C SER A 83 -0.88 -12.52 -10.18
N GLY A 84 -1.81 -12.04 -11.00
CA GLY A 84 -2.84 -11.08 -10.61
C GLY A 84 -4.20 -11.76 -10.39
N VAL A 85 -5.21 -11.28 -11.11
CA VAL A 85 -6.58 -11.80 -11.12
C VAL A 85 -6.60 -13.26 -11.57
N ARG A 86 -7.55 -14.04 -11.07
CA ARG A 86 -7.77 -15.43 -11.49
C ARG A 86 -9.22 -15.68 -11.86
N SER A 87 -9.44 -16.35 -12.98
CA SER A 87 -10.71 -17.02 -13.25
C SER A 87 -10.92 -18.16 -12.23
N ASN A 88 -12.15 -18.68 -12.15
CA ASN A 88 -12.42 -19.89 -11.35
C ASN A 88 -11.60 -21.09 -11.83
N TYR A 89 -11.46 -21.25 -13.14
CA TYR A 89 -10.70 -22.33 -13.75
C TYR A 89 -9.20 -22.21 -13.41
N TRP A 90 -8.59 -21.05 -13.67
CA TRP A 90 -7.17 -20.86 -13.42
C TRP A 90 -6.81 -20.97 -11.95
N ASN A 91 -7.64 -20.42 -11.05
CA ASN A 91 -7.45 -20.59 -9.61
C ASN A 91 -7.40 -22.07 -9.21
N THR A 92 -8.30 -22.88 -9.75
CA THR A 92 -8.32 -24.34 -9.49
C THR A 92 -7.08 -25.02 -10.09
N LYS A 93 -6.73 -24.67 -11.33
CA LYS A 93 -5.56 -25.22 -12.05
C LYS A 93 -4.25 -25.01 -11.30
N VAL A 94 -4.07 -23.86 -10.64
CA VAL A 94 -2.86 -23.56 -9.86
C VAL A 94 -2.96 -24.00 -8.39
N GLY A 95 -4.00 -24.75 -8.01
CA GLY A 95 -4.20 -25.24 -6.64
C GLY A 95 -4.60 -24.16 -5.64
N GLY A 96 -5.19 -23.06 -6.10
CA GLY A 96 -5.70 -21.98 -5.26
C GLY A 96 -6.91 -22.42 -4.43
N VAL A 97 -7.02 -21.88 -3.21
CA VAL A 97 -8.17 -22.16 -2.32
C VAL A 97 -9.48 -21.63 -2.90
N SER A 98 -10.60 -22.25 -2.51
CA SER A 98 -11.94 -21.95 -3.05
C SER A 98 -12.36 -20.50 -2.85
N ASN A 99 -12.00 -19.92 -1.70
CA ASN A 99 -12.27 -18.53 -1.32
C ASN A 99 -11.09 -17.58 -1.62
N SER A 100 -10.20 -17.89 -2.57
CA SER A 100 -9.01 -17.09 -2.91
C SER A 100 -9.34 -15.64 -3.28
N SER A 101 -8.57 -14.68 -2.77
CA SER A 101 -8.78 -13.24 -3.02
C SER A 101 -8.31 -12.80 -4.42
N HIS A 102 -7.58 -13.66 -5.14
CA HIS A 102 -7.28 -13.44 -6.56
C HIS A 102 -8.51 -13.56 -7.46
N LYS A 103 -9.53 -14.31 -7.02
CA LYS A 103 -10.64 -14.70 -7.89
C LYS A 103 -11.50 -13.50 -8.29
N ILE A 104 -12.03 -13.55 -9.50
CA ILE A 104 -13.16 -12.71 -9.91
C ILE A 104 -14.41 -13.15 -9.10
N PRO A 105 -15.21 -12.23 -8.53
CA PRO A 105 -15.15 -10.77 -8.68
C PRO A 105 -14.36 -10.03 -7.58
N SER A 106 -13.66 -10.74 -6.67
CA SER A 106 -12.91 -10.09 -5.59
C SER A 106 -11.76 -9.25 -6.14
N CYS A 107 -10.84 -9.85 -6.90
CA CYS A 107 -9.70 -9.17 -7.52
C CYS A 107 -8.85 -8.34 -6.52
N LYS A 108 -8.63 -8.88 -5.31
CA LYS A 108 -7.98 -8.21 -4.17
C LYS A 108 -6.61 -8.78 -3.80
N ALA A 109 -5.97 -9.55 -4.68
CA ALA A 109 -4.68 -10.16 -4.39
C ALA A 109 -3.73 -10.15 -5.60
N VAL A 110 -2.43 -10.11 -5.29
CA VAL A 110 -1.34 -10.32 -6.23
C VAL A 110 -0.25 -11.18 -5.62
N ASP A 111 0.44 -11.96 -6.45
CA ASP A 111 1.69 -12.62 -6.11
C ASP A 111 2.83 -11.90 -6.84
N ILE A 112 3.77 -11.36 -6.08
CA ILE A 112 4.93 -10.61 -6.57
C ILE A 112 6.16 -11.51 -6.51
N LYS A 113 6.89 -11.62 -7.62
CA LYS A 113 8.16 -12.36 -7.69
C LYS A 113 9.18 -11.79 -6.71
N ALA A 114 9.84 -12.69 -5.98
CA ALA A 114 10.87 -12.36 -5.00
C ALA A 114 12.05 -13.35 -5.15
N PRO A 115 13.03 -13.06 -6.02
CA PRO A 115 14.03 -14.04 -6.44
C PRO A 115 15.10 -14.32 -5.37
N THR A 116 15.22 -13.48 -4.34
CA THR A 116 16.17 -13.68 -3.24
C THR A 116 15.49 -13.46 -1.89
N LYS A 117 16.06 -14.07 -0.84
CA LYS A 117 15.63 -13.88 0.55
C LYS A 117 15.65 -12.41 0.97
N SER A 118 16.68 -11.66 0.55
CA SER A 118 16.79 -10.23 0.85
C SER A 118 15.63 -9.44 0.24
N ILE A 119 15.37 -9.60 -1.07
CA ILE A 119 14.27 -8.91 -1.76
C ILE A 119 12.93 -9.28 -1.12
N ARG A 120 12.70 -10.57 -0.84
CA ARG A 120 11.48 -11.05 -0.21
C ARG A 120 11.26 -10.42 1.17
N ASN A 121 12.27 -10.39 2.02
CA ASN A 121 12.17 -9.79 3.35
C ASN A 121 11.90 -8.28 3.27
N THR A 122 12.57 -7.57 2.34
CA THR A 122 12.29 -6.16 2.06
C THR A 122 10.84 -5.93 1.63
N LEU A 123 10.32 -6.74 0.68
CA LEU A 123 8.93 -6.65 0.24
C LEU A 123 7.95 -6.88 1.39
N VAL A 124 8.17 -7.89 2.23
CA VAL A 124 7.28 -8.22 3.37
C VAL A 124 7.22 -7.08 4.38
N LEU A 125 8.37 -6.54 4.79
CA LEU A 125 8.43 -5.44 5.75
C LEU A 125 7.82 -4.16 5.18
N ALA A 126 8.17 -3.80 3.95
CA ALA A 126 7.63 -2.63 3.27
C ALA A 126 6.10 -2.74 3.08
N ALA A 127 5.60 -3.93 2.73
CA ALA A 127 4.17 -4.17 2.59
C ALA A 127 3.42 -3.98 3.91
N LYS A 128 3.96 -4.49 5.04
CA LYS A 128 3.37 -4.22 6.36
C LYS A 128 3.32 -2.72 6.66
N GLU A 129 4.42 -2.00 6.43
CA GLU A 129 4.50 -0.55 6.69
C GLU A 129 3.50 0.27 5.85
N ILE A 130 3.20 -0.18 4.62
CA ILE A 130 2.16 0.42 3.77
C ILE A 130 0.74 0.12 4.27
N GLY A 131 0.58 -0.95 5.05
CA GLY A 131 -0.70 -1.35 5.63
C GLY A 131 -1.31 -2.61 5.03
N PHE A 132 -0.54 -3.42 4.29
CA PHE A 132 -0.99 -4.78 3.97
C PHE A 132 -1.10 -5.60 5.26
N LYS A 133 -2.26 -6.23 5.44
CA LYS A 133 -2.59 -7.02 6.65
C LYS A 133 -2.61 -8.52 6.40
N ARG A 134 -2.45 -8.95 5.16
CA ARG A 134 -2.53 -10.35 4.76
C ARG A 134 -1.37 -10.63 3.80
N ILE A 135 -0.35 -11.33 4.29
CA ILE A 135 0.93 -11.50 3.61
C ILE A 135 1.31 -12.99 3.58
N GLY A 136 1.26 -13.61 2.41
CA GLY A 136 1.81 -14.96 2.22
C GLY A 136 3.27 -14.88 1.78
N VAL A 137 4.13 -15.69 2.38
CA VAL A 137 5.59 -15.67 2.15
C VAL A 137 6.02 -16.98 1.50
N GLY A 138 6.13 -16.97 0.18
CA GLY A 138 6.67 -18.08 -0.60
C GLY A 138 8.20 -18.03 -0.69
N LYS A 139 8.81 -19.13 -1.13
CA LYS A 139 10.28 -19.17 -1.36
C LYS A 139 10.71 -18.18 -2.44
N THR A 140 9.90 -18.04 -3.49
CA THR A 140 10.21 -17.27 -4.71
C THR A 140 9.22 -16.13 -4.99
N PHE A 141 8.25 -15.89 -4.10
CA PHE A 141 7.23 -14.86 -4.27
C PHE A 141 6.67 -14.38 -2.92
N VAL A 142 6.04 -13.20 -2.93
CA VAL A 142 5.25 -12.66 -1.81
C VAL A 142 3.82 -12.47 -2.29
N HIS A 143 2.87 -13.11 -1.60
CA HIS A 143 1.46 -12.91 -1.79
C HIS A 143 1.00 -11.72 -0.95
N LEU A 144 0.31 -10.76 -1.57
CA LEU A 144 -0.29 -9.61 -0.91
C LEU A 144 -1.77 -9.55 -1.25
N ASP A 145 -2.63 -9.47 -0.23
CA ASP A 145 -4.05 -9.24 -0.41
C ASP A 145 -4.61 -8.21 0.58
N ILE A 146 -5.71 -7.55 0.18
CA ILE A 146 -6.42 -6.53 0.98
C ILE A 146 -7.85 -6.94 1.32
N ASP A 147 -8.12 -8.24 1.36
CA ASP A 147 -9.47 -8.74 1.56
C ASP A 147 -9.94 -8.57 3.02
N ALA A 148 -10.73 -7.52 3.25
CA ALA A 148 -11.24 -7.16 4.58
C ALA A 148 -12.21 -8.19 5.17
N LEU A 149 -12.77 -9.10 4.37
CA LEU A 149 -13.70 -10.13 4.83
C LEU A 149 -12.98 -11.36 5.42
N LYS A 150 -11.64 -11.40 5.33
CA LYS A 150 -10.82 -12.48 5.86
C LYS A 150 -10.09 -12.06 7.13
N SER A 151 -9.44 -13.01 7.80
CA SER A 151 -8.60 -12.73 8.96
C SER A 151 -7.52 -11.69 8.62
N GLN A 152 -7.33 -10.71 9.51
CA GLN A 152 -6.39 -9.60 9.34
C GLN A 152 -5.15 -9.79 10.21
N ASN A 153 -4.05 -9.11 9.86
CA ASN A 153 -2.75 -9.16 10.52
C ASN A 153 -2.17 -10.58 10.56
N VAL A 154 -2.26 -11.29 9.44
CA VAL A 154 -1.83 -12.67 9.29
C VAL A 154 -0.71 -12.80 8.28
N ALA A 155 0.25 -13.65 8.59
CA ALA A 155 1.26 -14.12 7.65
C ALA A 155 1.33 -15.66 7.65
N TRP A 156 1.48 -16.24 6.46
CA TRP A 156 1.54 -17.69 6.27
C TRP A 156 2.64 -18.07 5.25
N GLY A 157 3.14 -19.29 5.32
CA GLY A 157 4.11 -19.82 4.36
C GLY A 157 3.46 -20.59 3.21
N TYR A 158 4.29 -21.02 2.26
CA TYR A 158 3.90 -21.96 1.21
C TYR A 158 4.80 -23.23 1.24
N PRO A 159 4.23 -24.44 1.05
CA PRO A 159 2.81 -24.74 0.78
C PRO A 159 1.87 -24.44 1.97
N SER A 160 0.55 -24.48 1.73
CA SER A 160 -0.46 -24.16 2.75
C SER A 160 -0.22 -24.93 4.05
N GLY A 161 -0.40 -24.26 5.19
CA GLY A 161 -0.13 -24.80 6.53
C GLY A 161 1.32 -24.66 7.00
N SER A 162 2.24 -24.21 6.15
CA SER A 162 3.61 -23.92 6.57
C SER A 162 3.74 -22.55 7.25
N LYS A 163 4.78 -22.42 8.09
CA LYS A 163 5.14 -21.14 8.72
C LYS A 163 5.86 -20.25 7.71
N PRO A 164 5.61 -18.92 7.71
CA PRO A 164 6.36 -18.01 6.86
C PRO A 164 7.80 -17.90 7.36
N GLU A 165 8.76 -17.75 6.45
CA GLU A 165 10.17 -17.50 6.81
C GLU A 165 10.38 -16.15 7.52
N ILE A 166 9.45 -15.22 7.35
CA ILE A 166 9.39 -13.93 8.03
C ILE A 166 7.91 -13.62 8.32
N ASN A 167 7.58 -13.39 9.59
CA ASN A 167 6.25 -12.93 9.98
C ASN A 167 6.38 -11.48 10.47
N PRO A 168 5.86 -10.49 9.73
CA PRO A 168 6.02 -9.11 10.13
C PRO A 168 5.05 -8.72 11.26
N PHE A 169 4.08 -9.55 11.66
CA PHE A 169 3.04 -9.22 12.65
C PHE A 169 3.33 -9.71 14.08
N VAL A 170 4.52 -10.26 14.34
CA VAL A 170 4.95 -10.75 15.66
C VAL A 170 6.25 -10.10 16.09
#